data_AF-A0A1F6KGW8-F1
#
_entry.id   AF-A0A1F6KGW8-F1
#
_cell.length_a   1.000
_cell.length_b   1.000
_cell.length_c   1.000
_cell.angle_alpha   90.00
_cell.angle_beta   90.00
_cell.angle_gamma   90.00
#
_symmetry.space_group_name_H-M   'P 1'
#
loop_
_entity.id
_entity.type
_entity.pdbx_description
1 polymer ?
#
loop_
_entity_poly.entity_id
_entity_poly.type
_entity_poly.pdbx_seq_one_letter_code
_entity_poly.pdbx_strand_id
1 'polypeptide(L)'
;MPAKNLFRERKEGIYSHIYNKGVENRVIFNDEADYTVFLDFLEGYLTPPQDPESIKKSFTVNGRVFRGTPHQPKNYFNKVELIAYMLMPGHFHLLLHQVAKGSLESFIRSLCTRYSMYFNKKYQRTGALFEGPYKSVQIKSGPRLPHLTRFFHYAGGHSSYSEYLGARETSWVKPKIVLSFFGKGTAGYKDFVEKYEPDQKVKELLKDITFESEIEHLERRDPARNVENHLPETAAQSSLKPLQRMPELLATIVVFLLLFTFGIRNVMVSTANDFNPSIAPAVLSTTEEVKPKMIVTVKVSDGAESVNIRQKSTTNSEIIGQAKDGDIFEFVSADSKWYEVKLATESGFISATYVEVREEINE
;
A
#
# COMPACT_ATOMS: atom_id res chain seq x y z
N MET A 1 15.22 15.17 17.22
CA MET A 1 14.08 15.55 16.38
C MET A 1 13.14 14.36 16.28
N PRO A 2 11.80 14.52 16.31
CA PRO A 2 10.89 13.41 16.07
C PRO A 2 11.15 12.82 14.68
N ALA A 3 11.10 11.49 14.56
CA ALA A 3 11.34 10.82 13.27
C ALA A 3 10.32 11.28 12.21
N LYS A 4 10.77 11.36 10.95
CA LYS A 4 9.91 11.69 9.78
C LYS A 4 8.69 10.76 9.76
N ASN A 5 7.54 11.28 9.33
CA ASN A 5 6.31 10.51 9.08
C ASN A 5 5.73 9.77 10.30
N LEU A 6 5.84 10.35 11.51
CA LEU A 6 5.22 9.81 12.73
C LEU A 6 3.79 10.32 13.01
N PHE A 7 3.32 11.33 12.27
CA PHE A 7 2.01 11.92 12.47
C PHE A 7 0.89 10.95 12.05
N ARG A 8 -0.17 10.86 12.86
CA ARG A 8 -1.32 9.96 12.64
C ARG A 8 -2.57 10.78 12.45
N GLU A 9 -2.95 11.01 11.20
CA GLU A 9 -4.24 11.63 10.89
C GLU A 9 -5.38 10.65 11.22
N ARG A 10 -6.37 11.12 11.97
CA ARG A 10 -7.48 10.30 12.47
C ARG A 10 -8.78 10.52 11.72
N LYS A 11 -8.84 11.50 10.82
CA LYS A 11 -10.01 11.79 9.98
C LYS A 11 -10.45 10.59 9.15
N GLU A 12 -11.74 10.48 8.93
CA GLU A 12 -12.36 9.52 8.01
C GLU A 12 -12.12 9.95 6.57
N GLY A 13 -12.17 9.00 5.63
CA GLY A 13 -12.02 9.26 4.19
C GLY A 13 -10.59 9.51 3.72
N ILE A 14 -9.59 9.38 4.59
CA ILE A 14 -8.20 9.65 4.22
C ILE A 14 -7.53 8.41 3.61
N TYR A 15 -6.70 8.66 2.60
CA TYR A 15 -5.74 7.68 2.08
C TYR A 15 -4.38 7.92 2.72
N SER A 16 -3.71 6.85 3.13
CA SER A 16 -2.42 6.93 3.79
C SER A 16 -1.50 5.82 3.30
N HIS A 17 -0.27 6.21 2.95
CA HIS A 17 0.83 5.30 2.79
C HIS A 17 1.40 4.97 4.18
N ILE A 18 1.34 3.68 4.54
CA ILE A 18 1.89 3.15 5.77
C ILE A 18 3.04 2.22 5.44
N TYR A 19 4.16 2.37 6.15
CA TYR A 19 5.30 1.48 5.99
C TYR A 19 6.03 1.26 7.31
N ASN A 20 6.72 0.12 7.39
CA ASN A 20 7.63 -0.18 8.50
C ASN A 20 8.75 -1.10 8.02
N LYS A 21 9.89 -1.05 8.71
CA LYS A 21 11.10 -1.82 8.37
C LYS A 21 11.63 -2.58 9.58
N GLY A 22 12.35 -3.66 9.31
CA GLY A 22 13.05 -4.44 10.34
C GLY A 22 14.10 -3.62 11.07
N VAL A 23 14.26 -3.87 12.37
CA VAL A 23 15.39 -3.34 13.16
C VAL A 23 16.71 -3.77 12.53
N GLU A 24 17.76 -2.95 12.60
CA GLU A 24 19.11 -3.34 12.14
C GLU A 24 19.14 -3.77 10.66
N ASN A 25 18.26 -3.20 9.81
CA ASN A 25 18.07 -3.62 8.41
C ASN A 25 17.72 -5.11 8.24
N ARG A 26 17.10 -5.70 9.26
CA ARG A 26 16.76 -7.12 9.29
C ARG A 26 15.73 -7.48 8.22
N VAL A 27 15.95 -8.64 7.60
CA VAL A 27 14.95 -9.34 6.80
C VAL A 27 13.79 -9.76 7.72
N ILE A 28 12.61 -9.25 7.44
CA ILE A 28 11.35 -9.54 8.14
C ILE A 28 10.51 -10.58 7.41
N PHE A 29 10.86 -10.96 6.16
CA PHE A 29 10.29 -12.09 5.43
C PHE A 29 11.44 -12.99 4.94
N ASN A 30 11.79 -14.03 5.69
CA ASN A 30 12.92 -14.92 5.38
C ASN A 30 12.56 -16.01 4.36
N ASP A 31 11.28 -16.37 4.26
CA ASP A 31 10.78 -17.42 3.37
C ASP A 31 9.34 -17.13 2.90
N GLU A 32 8.85 -17.91 1.93
CA GLU A 32 7.50 -17.77 1.35
C GLU A 32 6.36 -17.90 2.36
N ALA A 33 6.56 -18.65 3.44
CA ALA A 33 5.55 -18.80 4.48
C ALA A 33 5.40 -17.51 5.30
N ASP A 34 6.46 -16.72 5.47
CA ASP A 34 6.38 -15.41 6.12
C ASP A 34 5.49 -14.44 5.33
N TYR A 35 5.65 -14.39 4.01
CA TYR A 35 4.80 -13.57 3.13
C TYR A 35 3.34 -14.02 3.21
N THR A 36 3.11 -15.33 3.09
CA THR A 36 1.77 -15.92 3.19
C THR A 36 1.10 -15.57 4.52
N VAL A 37 1.78 -15.77 5.65
CA VAL A 37 1.21 -15.47 6.98
C VAL A 37 0.91 -13.98 7.15
N PHE A 38 1.73 -13.10 6.59
CA PHE A 38 1.45 -11.67 6.63
C PHE A 38 0.18 -11.31 5.82
N LEU A 39 0.02 -11.91 4.64
CA LEU A 39 -1.18 -11.74 3.81
C LEU A 39 -2.41 -12.36 4.48
N ASP A 40 -2.32 -13.54 5.10
CA ASP A 40 -3.40 -14.17 5.87
C ASP A 40 -3.86 -13.28 7.03
N PHE A 41 -2.91 -12.56 7.67
CA PHE A 41 -3.27 -11.61 8.72
C PHE A 41 -4.02 -10.42 8.15
N LEU A 42 -3.59 -9.86 7.02
CA LEU A 42 -4.33 -8.80 6.31
C LEU A 42 -5.73 -9.27 5.96
N GLU A 43 -5.86 -10.44 5.32
CA GLU A 43 -7.14 -11.04 4.98
C GLU A 43 -8.05 -11.18 6.20
N GLY A 44 -7.58 -11.80 7.29
CA GLY A 44 -8.39 -12.00 8.49
C GLY A 44 -8.82 -10.70 9.17
N TYR A 45 -8.06 -9.62 9.01
CA TYR A 45 -8.45 -8.29 9.51
C TYR A 45 -9.43 -7.56 8.60
N LEU A 46 -9.40 -7.82 7.29
CA LEU A 46 -10.06 -7.01 6.26
C LEU A 46 -11.21 -7.72 5.56
N THR A 47 -11.51 -8.97 5.91
CA THR A 47 -12.69 -9.72 5.44
C THR A 47 -13.82 -9.69 6.46
N PRO A 48 -15.09 -9.88 6.04
CA PRO A 48 -16.22 -9.95 6.95
C PRO A 48 -15.96 -10.95 8.09
N PRO A 49 -16.20 -10.57 9.36
CA PRO A 49 -16.04 -11.50 10.47
C PRO A 49 -17.04 -12.67 10.32
N GLN A 50 -16.62 -13.86 10.73
CA GLN A 50 -17.49 -15.03 10.76
C GLN A 50 -18.64 -14.81 11.75
N ASP A 51 -19.80 -15.40 11.43
CA ASP A 51 -20.96 -15.40 12.32
C ASP A 51 -20.59 -16.05 13.68
N PRO A 52 -20.76 -15.34 14.81
CA PRO A 52 -20.42 -15.85 16.14
C PRO A 52 -21.04 -17.22 16.47
N GLU A 53 -22.23 -17.54 15.95
CA GLU A 53 -22.85 -18.85 16.16
C GLU A 53 -22.11 -19.98 15.45
N SER A 54 -21.65 -19.72 14.23
CA SER A 54 -20.93 -20.69 13.39
C SER A 54 -19.60 -21.15 13.99
N ILE A 55 -19.02 -20.34 14.88
CA ILE A 55 -17.71 -20.57 15.50
C ILE A 55 -17.77 -21.03 16.97
N LYS A 56 -18.97 -21.23 17.53
CA LYS A 56 -19.10 -21.76 18.88
C LYS A 56 -18.48 -23.14 18.97
N LYS A 57 -17.56 -23.34 19.92
CA LYS A 57 -16.98 -24.63 20.24
C LYS A 57 -17.54 -25.13 21.55
N SER A 58 -17.81 -26.43 21.60
CA SER A 58 -18.17 -27.14 22.83
C SER A 58 -16.92 -27.81 23.40
N PHE A 59 -16.67 -27.62 24.68
CA PHE A 59 -15.59 -28.29 25.40
C PHE A 59 -16.04 -28.69 26.79
N THR A 60 -15.52 -29.82 27.28
CA THR A 60 -15.90 -30.36 28.59
C THR A 60 -14.82 -30.05 29.61
N VAL A 61 -15.19 -29.43 30.73
CA VAL A 61 -14.30 -29.21 31.88
C VAL A 61 -14.98 -29.81 33.12
N ASN A 62 -14.31 -30.76 33.77
CA ASN A 62 -14.82 -31.45 34.97
C ASN A 62 -16.24 -32.02 34.80
N GLY A 63 -16.51 -32.64 33.65
CA GLY A 63 -17.82 -33.24 33.34
C GLY A 63 -18.93 -32.25 32.97
N ARG A 64 -18.67 -30.93 32.98
CA ARG A 64 -19.61 -29.91 32.50
C ARG A 64 -19.25 -29.50 31.08
N VAL A 65 -20.26 -29.49 30.20
CA VAL A 65 -20.11 -29.01 28.82
C VAL A 65 -20.26 -27.50 28.81
N PHE A 66 -19.24 -26.82 28.32
CA PHE A 66 -19.25 -25.39 28.04
C PHE A 66 -19.36 -25.18 26.54
N ARG A 67 -20.22 -24.25 26.13
CA ARG A 67 -20.32 -23.79 24.75
C ARG A 67 -19.98 -22.32 24.70
N GLY A 68 -18.94 -21.97 23.97
CA GLY A 68 -18.45 -20.59 23.90
C GLY A 68 -17.79 -20.28 22.58
N THR A 69 -17.76 -19.00 22.25
CA THR A 69 -17.00 -18.49 21.11
C THR A 69 -15.55 -18.29 21.52
N PRO A 70 -14.57 -18.92 20.84
CA PRO A 70 -13.16 -18.68 21.12
C PRO A 70 -12.81 -17.19 20.96
N HIS A 71 -11.77 -16.72 21.66
CA HIS A 71 -11.29 -15.35 21.48
C HIS A 71 -10.96 -15.09 20.00
N GLN A 72 -11.66 -14.14 19.40
CA GLN A 72 -11.43 -13.76 18.01
C GLN A 72 -10.40 -12.64 17.95
N PRO A 73 -9.49 -12.66 16.95
CA PRO A 73 -8.71 -11.49 16.63
C PRO A 73 -9.62 -10.28 16.38
N LYS A 74 -9.07 -9.08 16.59
CA LYS A 74 -9.75 -7.86 16.15
C LYS A 74 -10.05 -7.96 14.65
N ASN A 75 -11.12 -7.31 14.21
CA ASN A 75 -11.48 -7.23 12.81
C ASN A 75 -11.78 -5.77 12.43
N TYR A 76 -11.35 -5.39 11.23
CA TYR A 76 -11.38 -4.02 10.69
C TYR A 76 -12.13 -3.95 9.35
N PHE A 77 -12.93 -4.96 9.02
CA PHE A 77 -13.83 -4.94 7.88
C PHE A 77 -14.73 -3.70 7.92
N ASN A 78 -14.87 -3.02 6.78
CA ASN A 78 -15.57 -1.73 6.60
C ASN A 78 -15.06 -0.58 7.48
N LYS A 79 -13.92 -0.73 8.17
CA LYS A 79 -13.26 0.32 8.95
C LYS A 79 -11.96 0.76 8.32
N VAL A 80 -11.26 -0.16 7.67
CA VAL A 80 -10.03 0.06 6.90
C VAL A 80 -10.17 -0.72 5.60
N GLU A 81 -9.74 -0.12 4.50
CA GLU A 81 -9.64 -0.81 3.21
C GLU A 81 -8.19 -0.79 2.74
N LEU A 82 -7.72 -1.92 2.22
CA LEU A 82 -6.41 -2.03 1.58
C LEU A 82 -6.55 -1.76 0.09
N ILE A 83 -5.88 -0.71 -0.38
CA ILE A 83 -5.91 -0.33 -1.79
C ILE A 83 -4.81 -1.06 -2.55
N ALA A 84 -3.59 -1.04 -2.00
CA ALA A 84 -2.43 -1.72 -2.57
C ALA A 84 -1.40 -2.06 -1.49
N TYR A 85 -0.57 -3.07 -1.76
CA TYR A 85 0.58 -3.46 -0.93
C TYR A 85 1.81 -3.83 -1.77
N MET A 86 2.97 -3.72 -1.13
CA MET A 86 4.27 -4.25 -1.55
C MET A 86 5.02 -4.80 -0.34
N LEU A 87 5.43 -6.06 -0.40
CA LEU A 87 6.21 -6.74 0.64
C LEU A 87 7.61 -7.01 0.08
N MET A 88 8.62 -6.51 0.80
CA MET A 88 10.03 -6.66 0.45
C MET A 88 10.75 -7.33 1.61
N PRO A 89 11.88 -8.03 1.40
CA PRO A 89 12.50 -8.84 2.45
C PRO A 89 12.67 -8.13 3.80
N GLY A 90 13.07 -6.85 3.81
CA GLY A 90 13.31 -6.08 5.04
C GLY A 90 12.19 -5.12 5.49
N HIS A 91 11.13 -4.92 4.70
CA HIS A 91 10.12 -3.89 4.97
C HIS A 91 8.81 -4.14 4.20
N PHE A 92 7.75 -3.46 4.59
CA PHE A 92 6.48 -3.50 3.88
C PHE A 92 5.92 -2.11 3.63
N HIS A 93 5.11 -1.98 2.58
CA HIS A 93 4.36 -0.79 2.23
C HIS A 93 2.90 -1.16 2.00
N LEU A 94 2.00 -0.37 2.59
CA LEU A 94 0.55 -0.51 2.47
C LEU A 94 -0.05 0.86 2.11
N LEU A 95 -0.88 0.90 1.08
CA LEU A 95 -1.75 2.03 0.79
C LEU A 95 -3.14 1.70 1.34
N LEU A 96 -3.57 2.46 2.35
CA LEU A 96 -4.76 2.18 3.13
C LEU A 96 -5.72 3.36 3.09
N HIS A 97 -7.01 3.05 3.06
CA HIS A 97 -8.09 4.00 3.19
C HIS A 97 -8.74 3.84 4.58
N GLN A 98 -8.77 4.93 5.35
CA GLN A 98 -9.39 4.96 6.68
C GLN A 98 -10.87 5.32 6.55
N VAL A 99 -11.73 4.30 6.56
CA VAL A 99 -13.19 4.47 6.47
C VAL A 99 -13.77 4.99 7.78
N ALA A 100 -13.32 4.44 8.92
CA ALA A 100 -13.79 4.82 10.25
C ALA A 100 -12.71 5.57 11.05
N LYS A 101 -13.11 6.59 11.82
CA LYS A 101 -12.18 7.46 12.54
C LYS A 101 -11.19 6.68 13.42
N GLY A 102 -9.90 6.90 13.20
CA GLY A 102 -8.83 6.29 14.00
C GLY A 102 -8.68 4.76 13.89
N SER A 103 -9.38 4.12 12.94
CA SER A 103 -9.30 2.67 12.73
C SER A 103 -7.91 2.23 12.24
N LEU A 104 -7.24 3.07 11.44
CA LEU A 104 -5.96 2.76 10.79
C LEU A 104 -4.86 2.52 11.82
N GLU A 105 -4.77 3.37 12.83
CA GLU A 105 -3.79 3.23 13.92
C GLU A 105 -3.98 1.92 14.69
N SER A 106 -5.23 1.56 14.98
CA SER A 106 -5.55 0.33 15.69
C SER A 106 -5.28 -0.90 14.83
N PHE A 107 -5.60 -0.84 13.54
CA PHE A 107 -5.34 -1.88 12.56
C PHE A 107 -3.85 -2.17 12.44
N ILE A 108 -3.02 -1.17 12.12
CA ILE A 108 -1.58 -1.35 11.91
C ILE A 108 -0.89 -1.85 13.18
N ARG A 109 -1.27 -1.32 14.35
CA ARG A 109 -0.77 -1.84 15.63
C ARG A 109 -1.11 -3.32 15.80
N SER A 110 -2.34 -3.74 15.47
CA SER A 110 -2.74 -5.15 15.58
C SER A 110 -1.95 -6.03 14.62
N LEU A 111 -1.80 -5.60 13.36
CA LEU A 111 -1.02 -6.29 12.33
C LEU A 111 0.46 -6.45 12.74
N CYS A 112 1.13 -5.35 13.07
CA CYS A 112 2.54 -5.36 13.47
C CYS A 112 2.77 -6.19 14.73
N THR A 113 1.90 -6.10 15.75
CA THR A 113 2.02 -6.92 16.96
C THR A 113 1.88 -8.40 16.63
N ARG A 114 0.82 -8.78 15.91
CA ARG A 114 0.55 -10.18 15.56
C ARG A 114 1.68 -10.77 14.71
N TYR A 115 2.19 -10.02 13.73
CA TYR A 115 3.31 -10.46 12.91
C TYR A 115 4.62 -10.57 13.70
N SER A 116 4.93 -9.60 14.57
CA SER A 116 6.13 -9.68 15.43
C SER A 116 6.09 -10.92 16.33
N MET A 117 4.91 -11.24 16.89
CA MET A 117 4.74 -12.44 17.72
C MET A 117 4.94 -13.72 16.91
N TYR A 118 4.37 -13.80 15.70
CA TYR A 118 4.59 -14.93 14.79
C TYR A 118 6.07 -15.11 14.46
N PHE A 119 6.71 -14.04 13.97
CA PHE A 119 8.11 -14.07 13.54
C PHE A 119 9.04 -14.46 14.69
N ASN A 120 8.86 -13.85 15.87
CA ASN A 120 9.64 -14.16 17.05
C ASN A 120 9.45 -15.62 17.50
N LYS A 121 8.21 -16.14 17.43
CA LYS A 121 7.95 -17.55 17.76
C LYS A 121 8.58 -18.50 16.75
N LYS A 122 8.45 -18.24 15.44
CA LYS A 122 8.99 -19.09 14.36
C LYS A 122 10.51 -19.15 14.40
N TYR A 123 11.15 -17.99 14.54
CA TYR A 123 12.61 -17.86 14.51
C TYR A 123 13.26 -17.83 15.91
N GLN A 124 12.52 -18.25 16.95
CA GLN A 124 13.00 -18.35 18.34
C GLN A 124 13.68 -17.07 18.85
N ARG A 125 13.13 -15.91 18.48
CA ARG A 125 13.62 -14.58 18.84
C ARG A 125 12.83 -13.97 19.98
N THR A 126 13.45 -12.98 20.61
CA THR A 126 12.82 -12.07 21.56
C THR A 126 13.10 -10.61 21.16
N GLY A 127 12.30 -9.69 21.70
CA GLY A 127 12.44 -8.26 21.44
C GLY A 127 11.68 -7.73 20.21
N ALA A 128 12.00 -6.49 19.82
CA ALA A 128 11.34 -5.79 18.73
C ALA A 128 11.74 -6.36 17.36
N LEU A 129 10.77 -6.50 16.46
CA LEU A 129 11.00 -6.83 15.05
C LEU A 129 11.21 -5.58 14.19
N PHE A 130 10.41 -4.54 14.43
CA PHE A 130 10.39 -3.31 13.63
C PHE A 130 11.18 -2.17 14.27
N GLU A 131 11.72 -1.27 13.43
CA GLU A 131 12.47 -0.07 13.83
C GLU A 131 11.55 1.03 14.40
N GLY A 132 10.87 0.70 15.49
CA GLY A 132 9.95 1.58 16.22
C GLY A 132 8.55 1.65 15.60
N PRO A 133 7.81 2.75 15.88
CA PRO A 133 6.48 2.95 15.34
C PRO A 133 6.50 3.04 13.81
N TYR A 134 5.45 2.47 13.20
CA TYR A 134 5.19 2.58 11.76
C TYR A 134 5.19 4.04 11.30
N LYS A 135 5.52 4.25 10.03
CA LYS A 135 5.49 5.56 9.39
C LYS A 135 4.20 5.71 8.60
N SER A 136 3.69 6.94 8.57
CA SER A 136 2.43 7.29 7.94
C SER A 136 2.57 8.59 7.16
N VAL A 137 2.19 8.54 5.89
CA VAL A 137 2.11 9.69 5.01
C VAL A 137 0.71 9.79 4.43
N GLN A 138 0.01 10.87 4.74
CA GLN A 138 -1.32 11.12 4.16
C GLN A 138 -1.19 11.49 2.68
N ILE A 139 -2.00 10.87 1.84
CA ILE A 139 -2.11 11.19 0.43
C ILE A 139 -3.18 12.28 0.27
N LYS A 140 -2.73 13.51 0.00
CA LYS A 140 -3.60 14.70 -0.05
C LYS A 140 -4.20 15.00 -1.43
N SER A 141 -3.77 14.28 -2.47
CA SER A 141 -4.12 14.59 -3.86
C SER A 141 -4.33 13.28 -4.63
N GLY A 142 -5.45 13.20 -5.37
CA GLY A 142 -5.87 12.02 -6.11
C GLY A 142 -4.79 11.47 -7.06
N PRO A 143 -4.17 12.29 -7.92
CA PRO A 143 -3.09 11.86 -8.83
C PRO A 143 -1.90 11.19 -8.15
N ARG A 144 -1.68 11.38 -6.84
CA ARG A 144 -0.60 10.70 -6.11
C ARG A 144 -0.88 9.20 -5.92
N LEU A 145 -2.15 8.77 -5.95
CA LEU A 145 -2.52 7.37 -5.75
C LEU A 145 -1.95 6.48 -6.87
N PRO A 146 -2.20 6.74 -8.18
CA PRO A 146 -1.60 5.96 -9.25
C PRO A 146 -0.06 5.90 -9.19
N HIS A 147 0.63 7.02 -8.97
CA HIS A 147 2.09 7.02 -8.93
C HIS A 147 2.66 6.19 -7.78
N LEU A 148 2.01 6.22 -6.61
CA LEU A 148 2.42 5.41 -5.46
C LEU A 148 2.16 3.92 -5.69
N THR A 149 1.01 3.54 -6.28
CA THR A 149 0.74 2.13 -6.58
C THR A 149 1.64 1.61 -7.69
N ARG A 150 1.96 2.45 -8.69
CA ARG A 150 3.01 2.11 -9.67
C ARG A 150 4.33 1.84 -8.98
N PHE A 151 4.74 2.68 -8.02
CA PHE A 151 5.95 2.42 -7.25
C PHE A 151 5.91 1.03 -6.57
N PHE A 152 4.80 0.65 -5.95
CA PHE A 152 4.63 -0.67 -5.32
C PHE A 152 4.73 -1.83 -6.31
N HIS A 153 4.18 -1.66 -7.51
CA HIS A 153 4.06 -2.74 -8.49
C HIS A 153 5.28 -2.84 -9.40
N TYR A 154 5.95 -1.73 -9.67
CA TYR A 154 7.16 -1.66 -10.50
C TYR A 154 8.37 -2.29 -9.80
N ALA A 155 8.46 -2.18 -8.47
CA ALA A 155 9.59 -2.73 -7.71
C ALA A 155 9.76 -4.25 -7.88
N GLY A 156 8.68 -4.97 -8.25
CA GLY A 156 8.64 -6.42 -8.33
C GLY A 156 8.60 -7.09 -6.95
N GLY A 157 8.25 -8.38 -6.92
CA GLY A 157 8.11 -9.16 -5.67
C GLY A 157 6.66 -9.33 -5.22
N HIS A 158 6.47 -9.61 -3.93
CA HIS A 158 5.17 -9.89 -3.31
C HIS A 158 4.32 -8.62 -3.24
N SER A 159 3.49 -8.41 -4.25
CA SER A 159 2.68 -7.20 -4.37
C SER A 159 1.24 -7.49 -4.80
N SER A 160 0.43 -6.43 -4.69
CA SER A 160 -0.96 -6.40 -5.16
C SER A 160 -1.11 -6.25 -6.69
N TYR A 161 -0.04 -6.34 -7.47
CA TYR A 161 -0.11 -6.08 -8.92
C TYR A 161 -1.04 -7.08 -9.64
N SER A 162 -1.04 -8.35 -9.20
CA SER A 162 -1.92 -9.38 -9.76
C SER A 162 -3.41 -9.05 -9.61
N GLU A 163 -3.84 -8.40 -8.51
CA GLU A 163 -5.21 -7.92 -8.35
C GLU A 163 -5.56 -6.81 -9.33
N TYR A 164 -4.60 -5.93 -9.61
CA TYR A 164 -4.79 -4.84 -10.57
C TYR A 164 -4.89 -5.35 -12.00
N LEU A 165 -4.16 -6.42 -12.31
CA LEU A 165 -4.20 -7.11 -13.60
C LEU A 165 -5.41 -8.05 -13.76
N GLY A 166 -6.21 -8.27 -12.71
CA GLY A 166 -7.30 -9.23 -12.73
C GLY A 166 -6.85 -10.70 -12.76
N ALA A 167 -5.55 -10.97 -12.58
CA ALA A 167 -4.99 -12.32 -12.54
C ALA A 167 -5.24 -13.01 -11.19
N ARG A 168 -5.53 -12.24 -10.14
CA ARG A 168 -5.91 -12.72 -8.80
C ARG A 168 -7.09 -11.90 -8.29
N GLU A 169 -8.13 -12.56 -7.79
CA GLU A 169 -9.26 -11.88 -7.18
C GLU A 169 -9.23 -12.09 -5.66
N THR A 170 -9.07 -11.00 -4.91
CA THR A 170 -9.16 -11.00 -3.45
C THR A 170 -10.21 -9.99 -3.00
N SER A 171 -11.12 -10.42 -2.13
CA SER A 171 -12.23 -9.59 -1.67
C SER A 171 -11.77 -8.42 -0.77
N TRP A 172 -10.57 -8.52 -0.19
CA TRP A 172 -10.02 -7.59 0.79
C TRP A 172 -9.01 -6.57 0.22
N VAL A 173 -8.67 -6.67 -1.07
CA VAL A 173 -7.91 -5.63 -1.80
C VAL A 173 -8.88 -4.84 -2.68
N LYS A 174 -8.76 -3.51 -2.71
CA LYS A 174 -9.70 -2.58 -3.37
C LYS A 174 -9.02 -1.78 -4.49
N PRO A 175 -8.65 -2.42 -5.62
CA PRO A 175 -7.91 -1.77 -6.71
C PRO A 175 -8.75 -0.73 -7.47
N LYS A 176 -10.09 -0.84 -7.43
CA LYS A 176 -11.03 -0.07 -8.26
C LYS A 176 -10.83 1.44 -8.18
N ILE A 177 -10.51 1.98 -7.00
CA ILE A 177 -10.30 3.42 -6.82
C ILE A 177 -9.08 3.95 -7.58
N VAL A 178 -8.06 3.12 -7.80
CA VAL A 178 -6.91 3.51 -8.62
C VAL A 178 -7.18 3.21 -10.08
N LEU A 179 -7.81 2.08 -10.39
CA LEU A 179 -8.18 1.73 -11.76
C LEU A 179 -9.14 2.75 -12.39
N SER A 180 -9.95 3.46 -11.60
CA SER A 180 -10.83 4.53 -12.11
C SER A 180 -10.09 5.76 -12.63
N PHE A 181 -8.79 5.91 -12.37
CA PHE A 181 -7.96 6.95 -13.00
C PHE A 181 -7.58 6.61 -14.44
N PHE A 182 -7.87 5.39 -14.90
CA PHE A 182 -7.47 4.90 -16.22
C PHE A 182 -8.72 4.56 -17.02
N GLY A 183 -8.98 5.29 -18.11
CA GLY A 183 -10.15 5.04 -18.97
C GLY A 183 -10.17 3.61 -19.55
N LYS A 184 -9.00 2.99 -19.73
CA LYS A 184 -8.84 1.58 -20.14
C LYS A 184 -8.80 0.59 -18.96
N GLY A 185 -9.14 1.04 -17.75
CA GLY A 185 -9.10 0.25 -16.51
C GLY A 185 -7.76 -0.46 -16.31
N THR A 186 -7.81 -1.78 -16.11
CA THR A 186 -6.65 -2.66 -15.93
C THR A 186 -5.60 -2.52 -17.03
N ALA A 187 -6.01 -2.44 -18.31
CA ALA A 187 -5.06 -2.33 -19.41
C ALA A 187 -4.31 -0.99 -19.39
N GLY A 188 -5.02 0.10 -19.09
CA GLY A 188 -4.41 1.43 -18.94
C GLY A 188 -3.46 1.50 -17.75
N TYR A 189 -3.83 0.87 -16.64
CA TYR A 189 -2.96 0.77 -15.47
C TYR A 189 -1.70 -0.04 -15.76
N LYS A 190 -1.82 -1.18 -16.45
CA LYS A 190 -0.67 -2.00 -16.86
C LYS A 190 0.32 -1.19 -17.70
N ASP A 191 -0.17 -0.50 -18.73
CA ASP A 191 0.65 0.36 -19.57
C ASP A 191 1.34 1.45 -18.75
N PHE A 192 0.63 2.06 -17.79
CA PHE A 192 1.19 3.05 -16.89
C PHE A 192 2.27 2.47 -15.97
N VAL A 193 2.11 1.25 -15.45
CA VAL A 193 3.15 0.64 -14.61
C VAL A 193 4.39 0.31 -15.44
N GLU A 194 4.22 -0.30 -16.61
CA GLU A 194 5.30 -0.91 -17.38
C GLU A 194 6.01 0.05 -18.33
N LYS A 195 5.33 1.09 -18.83
CA LYS A 195 5.86 1.95 -19.91
C LYS A 195 6.06 3.40 -19.52
N TYR A 196 5.40 3.88 -18.47
CA TYR A 196 5.54 5.27 -18.03
C TYR A 196 6.93 5.55 -17.47
N GLU A 197 7.58 6.61 -17.95
CA GLU A 197 8.84 7.10 -17.39
C GLU A 197 8.59 8.31 -16.48
N PRO A 198 8.87 8.20 -15.16
CA PRO A 198 8.63 9.30 -14.23
C PRO A 198 9.56 10.50 -14.51
N ASP A 199 8.96 11.66 -14.72
CA ASP A 199 9.68 12.94 -14.75
C ASP A 199 10.28 13.29 -13.38
N GLN A 200 11.10 14.34 -13.34
CA GLN A 200 11.76 14.81 -12.11
C GLN A 200 10.76 15.18 -11.01
N LYS A 201 9.60 15.75 -11.39
CA LYS A 201 8.57 16.19 -10.45
C LYS A 201 7.89 15.00 -9.78
N VAL A 202 7.63 13.93 -10.53
CA VAL A 202 7.10 12.67 -9.98
C VAL A 202 8.13 12.01 -9.08
N LYS A 203 9.42 12.02 -9.45
CA LYS A 203 10.49 11.51 -8.57
C LYS A 203 10.56 12.27 -7.24
N GLU A 204 10.46 13.61 -7.28
CA GLU A 204 10.41 14.45 -6.08
C GLU A 204 9.15 14.19 -5.24
N LEU A 205 8.00 14.03 -5.89
CA LEU A 205 6.76 13.63 -5.23
C LEU A 205 6.91 12.30 -4.48
N LEU A 206 7.60 11.32 -5.08
CA LEU A 206 7.83 10.02 -4.46
C LEU A 206 8.78 10.12 -3.25
N LYS A 207 9.81 10.98 -3.29
CA LYS A 207 10.75 11.22 -2.15
C LYS A 207 10.05 11.59 -0.85
N ASP A 208 8.97 12.36 -0.95
CA ASP A 208 8.22 12.83 0.22
C ASP A 208 7.35 11.73 0.82
N ILE A 209 6.98 10.73 0.03
CA ILE A 209 6.03 9.70 0.43
C ILE A 209 6.69 8.33 0.64
N THR A 210 7.88 8.05 0.10
CA THR A 210 8.61 6.78 0.22
C THR A 210 9.90 6.91 1.05
N PHE A 211 10.63 5.81 1.23
CA PHE A 211 11.90 5.80 1.96
C PHE A 211 13.00 6.53 1.15
N GLU A 212 13.79 7.40 1.80
CA GLU A 212 14.88 8.14 1.14
C GLU A 212 15.93 7.24 0.47
N SER A 213 16.08 5.99 0.93
CA SER A 213 17.08 5.03 0.41
C SER A 213 16.56 4.09 -0.69
N GLU A 214 15.29 4.16 -1.11
CA GLU A 214 14.70 3.19 -2.06
C GLU A 214 14.55 3.69 -3.49
N ILE A 215 14.76 4.97 -3.74
CA ILE A 215 14.64 5.54 -5.09
C ILE A 215 15.75 5.01 -6.01
N GLU A 216 16.91 4.63 -5.46
CA GLU A 216 17.98 3.97 -6.22
C GLU A 216 17.59 2.58 -6.75
N HIS A 217 16.59 1.90 -6.18
CA HIS A 217 16.16 0.58 -6.67
C HIS A 217 15.26 0.65 -7.91
N LEU A 218 14.60 1.80 -8.13
CA LEU A 218 13.77 2.04 -9.33
C LEU A 218 14.61 2.21 -10.58
N GLU A 219 15.87 2.63 -10.43
CA GLU A 219 16.78 2.89 -11.57
C GLU A 219 17.52 1.63 -12.03
N ARG A 220 17.36 0.46 -11.35
CA ARG A 220 18.12 -0.77 -11.66
C ARG A 220 17.30 -1.99 -12.09
N ARG A 221 15.97 -1.95 -12.12
CA ARG A 221 15.14 -3.14 -12.38
C ARG A 221 14.38 -3.06 -13.70
N ASP A 222 14.60 -4.07 -14.54
CA ASP A 222 13.83 -4.36 -15.76
C ASP A 222 12.59 -5.20 -15.41
N PRO A 223 11.36 -4.70 -15.64
CA PRO A 223 10.12 -5.39 -15.29
C PRO A 223 9.86 -6.66 -16.12
N ALA A 224 10.53 -6.86 -17.27
CA ALA A 224 10.27 -7.99 -18.17
C ALA A 224 10.76 -9.35 -17.66
N ARG A 225 11.55 -9.42 -16.57
CA ARG A 225 12.16 -10.67 -16.09
C ARG A 225 11.34 -11.49 -15.08
N ASN A 226 10.22 -10.99 -14.55
CA ASN A 226 9.56 -11.61 -13.39
C ASN A 226 8.15 -12.19 -13.62
N VAL A 227 7.69 -12.31 -14.88
CA VAL A 227 6.40 -12.98 -15.16
C VAL A 227 6.58 -14.50 -15.37
N GLU A 228 7.78 -14.98 -15.70
CA GLU A 228 8.00 -16.38 -16.07
C GLU A 228 8.15 -17.35 -14.88
N ASN A 229 8.43 -16.87 -13.66
CA ASN A 229 8.87 -17.76 -12.56
C ASN A 229 7.84 -18.07 -11.47
N HIS A 230 6.55 -17.73 -11.63
CA HIS A 230 5.55 -18.04 -10.59
C HIS A 230 4.21 -18.54 -11.17
N LEU A 231 4.27 -19.61 -11.97
CA LEU A 231 3.13 -20.52 -12.15
C LEU A 231 3.24 -21.63 -11.09
N PRO A 232 2.15 -22.00 -10.39
CA PRO A 232 2.19 -23.00 -9.33
C PRO A 232 2.32 -24.40 -9.97
N GLU A 233 3.45 -25.07 -9.72
CA GLU A 233 3.52 -26.51 -9.93
C GLU A 233 2.63 -27.21 -8.89
N THR A 234 1.70 -27.95 -9.43
CA THR A 234 0.65 -28.80 -8.83
C THR A 234 0.99 -29.49 -7.50
N ALA A 235 -0.05 -29.58 -6.68
CA ALA A 235 -0.12 -30.36 -5.45
C ALA A 235 0.47 -31.78 -5.55
N ALA A 236 1.43 -32.09 -4.67
CA ALA A 236 1.83 -33.44 -4.33
C ALA A 236 2.15 -33.56 -2.82
N GLN A 237 1.19 -34.15 -2.09
CA GLN A 237 1.32 -34.94 -0.86
C GLN A 237 2.35 -34.49 0.20
N SER A 238 1.90 -33.70 1.17
CA SER A 238 2.57 -33.53 2.46
C SER A 238 2.35 -34.77 3.33
N SER A 239 3.37 -35.62 3.48
CA SER A 239 3.45 -36.57 4.60
C SER A 239 4.28 -35.94 5.72
N LEU A 240 3.62 -35.55 6.81
CA LEU A 240 4.29 -35.04 8.01
C LEU A 240 4.97 -36.20 8.73
N LYS A 241 6.32 -36.20 8.79
CA LYS A 241 7.05 -37.02 9.77
C LYS A 241 7.15 -36.27 11.11
N PRO A 242 7.11 -36.95 12.27
CA PRO A 242 7.16 -36.31 13.57
C PRO A 242 8.60 -35.82 13.89
N LEU A 243 8.73 -34.59 14.40
CA LEU A 243 10.00 -34.06 14.90
C LEU A 243 10.47 -34.84 16.12
N GLN A 244 11.67 -35.43 16.03
CA GLN A 244 12.39 -36.02 17.14
C GLN A 244 13.23 -34.90 17.80
N ARG A 245 12.98 -34.62 19.10
CA ARG A 245 13.76 -33.68 19.91
C ARG A 245 15.18 -34.22 20.14
N MET A 246 16.21 -33.42 19.90
CA MET A 246 17.54 -33.63 20.48
C MET A 246 17.89 -32.50 21.47
N PRO A 247 18.57 -32.81 22.60
CA PRO A 247 18.96 -31.82 23.59
C PRO A 247 20.28 -31.12 23.22
N GLU A 248 20.27 -29.78 23.20
CA GLU A 248 21.43 -28.93 22.96
C GLU A 248 22.27 -28.78 24.24
N LEU A 249 23.47 -29.38 24.28
CA LEU A 249 24.44 -29.07 25.35
C LEU A 249 25.92 -29.20 24.93
N LEU A 250 26.24 -29.26 23.63
CA LEU A 250 27.64 -29.47 23.18
C LEU A 250 28.19 -28.44 22.18
N ALA A 251 27.40 -27.46 21.71
CA ALA A 251 27.88 -26.53 20.67
C ALA A 251 28.52 -25.23 21.19
N THR A 252 28.51 -24.96 22.50
CA THR A 252 28.93 -23.66 23.06
C THR A 252 30.40 -23.55 23.48
N ILE A 253 31.21 -24.61 23.36
CA ILE A 253 32.60 -24.59 23.85
C ILE A 253 33.64 -24.28 22.76
N VAL A 254 33.29 -24.37 21.46
CA VAL A 254 34.28 -24.24 20.37
C VAL A 254 34.43 -22.80 19.84
N VAL A 255 33.42 -21.93 20.01
CA VAL A 255 33.43 -20.58 19.42
C VAL A 255 34.22 -19.57 20.28
N PHE A 256 34.39 -19.83 21.59
CA PHE A 256 35.06 -18.88 22.50
C PHE A 256 36.60 -18.96 22.49
N LEU A 257 37.19 -20.00 21.90
CA LEU A 257 38.65 -20.18 21.80
C LEU A 257 39.26 -19.62 20.50
N LEU A 258 38.44 -19.26 19.50
CA LEU A 258 38.92 -18.75 18.21
C LEU A 258 39.05 -17.22 18.15
N LEU A 259 38.58 -16.48 19.16
CA LEU A 259 38.58 -15.01 19.15
C LEU A 259 39.74 -14.36 19.94
N PHE A 260 40.71 -15.15 20.43
CA PHE A 260 41.89 -14.63 21.14
C PHE A 260 43.23 -14.80 20.41
N THR A 261 43.27 -15.29 19.18
CA THR A 261 44.53 -15.57 18.45
C THR A 261 44.86 -14.62 17.29
N PHE A 262 43.99 -13.68 16.91
CA PHE A 262 44.30 -12.70 15.88
C PHE A 262 44.05 -11.27 16.33
N GLY A 263 44.96 -10.78 17.19
CA GLY A 263 45.28 -9.36 17.21
C GLY A 263 46.21 -9.02 16.03
N ILE A 264 46.12 -7.77 15.55
CA ILE A 264 47.24 -6.85 15.23
C ILE A 264 46.70 -5.61 14.47
N ARG A 265 46.81 -4.45 15.15
CA ARG A 265 47.39 -3.15 14.75
C ARG A 265 47.01 -2.41 13.44
N ASN A 266 46.52 -1.17 13.65
CA ASN A 266 47.05 0.15 13.23
C ASN A 266 47.35 0.56 11.75
N VAL A 267 46.96 1.83 11.46
CA VAL A 267 47.59 2.87 10.57
C VAL A 267 47.25 2.76 9.06
N MET A 268 47.01 3.79 8.21
CA MET A 268 47.18 5.26 8.21
C MET A 268 46.20 5.94 7.22
N VAL A 269 46.06 7.26 7.37
CA VAL A 269 45.49 8.25 6.43
C VAL A 269 46.41 8.49 5.21
N SER A 270 45.84 8.79 4.03
CA SER A 270 46.50 9.57 2.98
C SER A 270 45.49 10.37 2.15
N THR A 271 45.93 11.54 1.69
CA THR A 271 45.22 12.66 1.09
C THR A 271 45.29 12.68 -0.44
N ALA A 272 44.24 13.27 -1.04
CA ALA A 272 44.15 14.11 -2.25
C ALA A 272 44.79 13.69 -3.60
N ASN A 273 43.99 13.77 -4.68
CA ASN A 273 44.29 14.70 -5.77
C ASN A 273 43.08 14.98 -6.67
N ASP A 274 42.99 16.24 -7.07
CA ASP A 274 42.03 16.88 -7.98
C ASP A 274 42.06 16.32 -9.40
N PHE A 275 40.93 16.37 -10.11
CA PHE A 275 40.86 16.79 -11.53
C PHE A 275 39.41 17.10 -11.95
N ASN A 276 39.20 18.35 -12.35
CA ASN A 276 38.12 18.85 -13.23
C ASN A 276 38.86 19.80 -14.21
N PRO A 277 38.53 19.91 -15.52
CA PRO A 277 37.32 20.64 -15.95
C PRO A 277 36.68 20.14 -17.27
N SER A 278 35.41 20.49 -17.51
CA SER A 278 35.03 21.34 -18.67
C SER A 278 33.51 21.53 -18.76
N ILE A 279 33.13 22.79 -19.01
CA ILE A 279 31.76 23.29 -19.18
C ILE A 279 31.48 23.46 -20.67
N ALA A 280 30.28 23.12 -21.12
CA ALA A 280 29.64 23.74 -22.29
C ALA A 280 28.14 23.97 -22.01
N PRO A 281 27.55 25.09 -22.47
CA PRO A 281 26.21 25.52 -22.06
C PRO A 281 25.14 25.03 -23.04
N ALA A 282 23.96 24.65 -22.54
CA ALA A 282 22.80 24.33 -23.35
C ALA A 282 21.63 25.29 -23.05
N VAL A 283 21.44 26.19 -24.00
CA VAL A 283 20.29 26.97 -24.45
C VAL A 283 18.94 26.71 -23.75
N LEU A 284 18.35 27.81 -23.26
CA LEU A 284 17.00 27.96 -22.74
C LEU A 284 15.98 27.93 -23.89
N SER A 285 14.99 27.03 -23.83
CA SER A 285 13.76 27.12 -24.63
C SER A 285 12.58 26.72 -23.74
N THR A 286 11.86 27.71 -23.24
CA THR A 286 10.58 27.55 -22.55
C THR A 286 9.49 27.23 -23.57
N THR A 287 9.04 25.99 -23.58
CA THR A 287 7.75 25.61 -24.17
C THR A 287 6.79 25.36 -23.00
N GLU A 288 5.74 26.18 -22.89
CA GLU A 288 4.67 25.92 -21.93
C GLU A 288 3.98 24.60 -22.30
N GLU A 289 4.09 23.61 -21.42
CA GLU A 289 3.56 22.27 -21.61
C GLU A 289 2.07 22.25 -21.24
N VAL A 290 1.21 22.07 -22.25
CA VAL A 290 -0.24 21.96 -22.10
C VAL A 290 -0.57 20.62 -21.42
N LYS A 291 -0.97 20.67 -20.14
CA LYS A 291 -1.46 19.49 -19.42
C LYS A 291 -2.88 19.12 -19.87
N PRO A 292 -3.21 17.82 -20.00
CA PRO A 292 -4.57 17.40 -20.31
C PRO A 292 -5.50 17.80 -19.17
N LYS A 293 -6.53 18.56 -19.52
CA LYS A 293 -7.55 19.04 -18.59
C LYS A 293 -8.66 17.99 -18.54
N MET A 294 -9.00 17.50 -17.35
CA MET A 294 -10.06 16.50 -17.19
C MET A 294 -11.42 17.20 -17.08
N ILE A 295 -12.43 16.64 -17.75
CA ILE A 295 -13.80 17.13 -17.75
C ILE A 295 -14.77 16.08 -17.21
N VAL A 296 -15.76 16.54 -16.45
CA VAL A 296 -16.88 15.77 -15.93
C VAL A 296 -18.08 16.05 -16.81
N THR A 297 -18.61 15.03 -17.48
CA THR A 297 -19.84 15.12 -18.28
C THR A 297 -20.99 14.52 -17.48
N VAL A 298 -22.07 15.26 -17.34
CA VAL A 298 -23.27 14.80 -16.63
C VAL A 298 -24.07 13.83 -17.49
N LYS A 299 -24.49 12.71 -16.88
CA LYS A 299 -25.28 11.63 -17.48
C LYS A 299 -26.50 11.34 -16.61
N VAL A 300 -27.67 11.81 -17.04
CA VAL A 300 -28.94 11.57 -16.34
C VAL A 300 -29.74 10.52 -17.12
N SER A 301 -29.77 9.30 -16.60
CA SER A 301 -30.38 8.13 -17.27
C SER A 301 -31.64 7.59 -16.57
N ASP A 302 -32.07 8.21 -15.47
CA ASP A 302 -33.22 7.80 -14.65
C ASP A 302 -34.51 8.57 -14.99
N GLY A 303 -34.50 9.37 -16.06
CA GLY A 303 -35.65 10.18 -16.48
C GLY A 303 -35.82 11.50 -15.73
N ALA A 304 -34.88 11.86 -14.84
CA ALA A 304 -34.85 13.20 -14.24
C ALA A 304 -34.36 14.26 -15.23
N GLU A 305 -34.83 15.51 -15.09
CA GLU A 305 -34.44 16.61 -15.98
C GLU A 305 -33.08 17.23 -15.64
N SER A 306 -32.60 17.04 -14.41
CA SER A 306 -31.32 17.58 -13.92
C SER A 306 -30.82 16.85 -12.67
N VAL A 307 -29.51 16.97 -12.41
CA VAL A 307 -28.85 16.53 -11.17
C VAL A 307 -28.45 17.75 -10.32
N ASN A 308 -28.55 17.60 -9.00
CA ASN A 308 -28.14 18.68 -8.08
C ASN A 308 -26.62 18.72 -7.91
N ILE A 309 -26.06 19.93 -7.99
CA ILE A 309 -24.70 20.26 -7.57
C ILE A 309 -24.77 20.79 -6.13
N ARG A 310 -24.00 20.19 -5.23
CA ARG A 310 -24.10 20.45 -3.80
C ARG A 310 -22.83 21.07 -3.23
N GLN A 311 -22.96 21.81 -2.13
CA GLN A 311 -21.82 22.47 -1.48
C GLN A 311 -20.84 21.48 -0.84
N LYS A 312 -21.29 20.29 -0.44
CA LYS A 312 -20.47 19.23 0.15
C LYS A 312 -20.79 17.89 -0.50
N SER A 313 -19.89 16.91 -0.36
CA SER A 313 -20.07 15.53 -0.84
C SER A 313 -21.09 14.72 -0.02
N THR A 314 -22.28 15.26 0.22
CA THR A 314 -23.38 14.59 0.92
C THR A 314 -24.74 15.01 0.37
N THR A 315 -25.73 14.12 0.38
CA THR A 315 -27.10 14.39 -0.09
C THR A 315 -27.88 15.38 0.76
N ASN A 316 -27.40 15.66 1.99
CA ASN A 316 -28.07 16.56 2.94
C ASN A 316 -27.48 17.97 2.92
N SER A 317 -26.45 18.21 2.11
CA SER A 317 -25.85 19.53 1.98
C SER A 317 -26.64 20.43 1.02
N GLU A 318 -26.45 21.73 1.17
CA GLU A 318 -27.12 22.76 0.38
C GLU A 318 -26.89 22.55 -1.12
N ILE A 319 -27.94 22.77 -1.91
CA ILE A 319 -27.89 22.72 -3.36
C ILE A 319 -27.43 24.11 -3.83
N ILE A 320 -26.26 24.15 -4.44
CA ILE A 320 -25.63 25.39 -4.93
C ILE A 320 -25.75 25.53 -6.45
N GLY A 321 -26.28 24.51 -7.12
CA GLY A 321 -26.57 24.54 -8.55
C GLY A 321 -27.28 23.28 -9.02
N GLN A 322 -27.65 23.25 -10.29
CA GLN A 322 -28.18 22.08 -10.98
C GLN A 322 -27.50 21.95 -12.34
N ALA A 323 -27.30 20.71 -12.79
CA ALA A 323 -26.72 20.40 -14.08
C ALA A 323 -27.65 19.47 -14.86
N LYS A 324 -27.76 19.68 -16.17
CA LYS A 324 -28.56 18.87 -17.09
C LYS A 324 -27.72 17.77 -17.72
N ASP A 325 -28.39 16.79 -18.31
CA ASP A 325 -27.72 15.78 -19.12
C ASP A 325 -26.86 16.44 -20.22
N GLY A 326 -25.61 16.01 -20.34
CA GLY A 326 -24.64 16.56 -21.29
C GLY A 326 -23.86 17.78 -20.80
N ASP A 327 -24.19 18.39 -19.65
CA ASP A 327 -23.40 19.49 -19.11
C ASP A 327 -21.97 19.04 -18.80
N ILE A 328 -21.00 19.92 -19.05
CA ILE A 328 -19.57 19.65 -18.90
C ILE A 328 -18.96 20.62 -17.89
N PHE A 329 -18.20 20.08 -16.93
CA PHE A 329 -17.49 20.85 -15.94
C PHE A 329 -16.01 20.46 -15.87
N GLU A 330 -15.16 21.39 -15.43
CA GLU A 330 -13.76 21.05 -15.11
C GLU A 330 -13.72 20.15 -13.87
N PHE A 331 -13.00 19.04 -13.98
CA PHE A 331 -12.78 18.14 -12.85
C PHE A 331 -11.80 18.75 -11.84
N VAL A 332 -12.16 18.70 -10.55
CA VAL A 332 -11.29 19.17 -9.45
C VAL A 332 -10.81 18.00 -8.59
N SER A 333 -11.72 17.16 -8.09
CA SER A 333 -11.40 16.02 -7.24
C SER A 333 -12.54 14.98 -7.22
N ALA A 334 -12.33 13.83 -6.58
CA ALA A 334 -13.40 12.83 -6.39
C ALA A 334 -13.21 12.03 -5.10
N ASP A 335 -14.33 11.55 -4.57
CA ASP A 335 -14.41 10.49 -3.56
C ASP A 335 -15.22 9.29 -4.10
N SER A 336 -15.55 8.32 -3.25
CA SER A 336 -16.26 7.10 -3.68
C SER A 336 -17.70 7.32 -4.17
N LYS A 337 -18.31 8.48 -3.88
CA LYS A 337 -19.71 8.76 -4.17
C LYS A 337 -19.95 10.12 -4.85
N TRP A 338 -18.94 10.99 -4.91
CA TRP A 338 -19.05 12.36 -5.39
C TRP A 338 -17.84 12.80 -6.20
N TYR A 339 -18.10 13.62 -7.21
CA TYR A 339 -17.11 14.33 -8.01
C TYR A 339 -17.20 15.82 -7.69
N GLU A 340 -16.06 16.42 -7.38
CA GLU A 340 -15.92 17.87 -7.24
C GLU A 340 -15.66 18.49 -8.61
N VAL A 341 -16.50 19.45 -8.97
CA VAL A 341 -16.46 20.18 -10.23
C VAL A 341 -16.27 21.67 -9.99
N LYS A 342 -15.58 22.33 -10.91
CA LYS A 342 -15.38 23.78 -10.84
C LYS A 342 -16.58 24.53 -11.41
N LEU A 343 -17.12 25.47 -10.65
CA LEU A 343 -18.14 26.42 -11.06
C LEU A 343 -17.51 27.80 -11.27
N ALA A 344 -18.30 28.78 -11.74
CA ALA A 344 -17.82 30.13 -12.03
C ALA A 344 -17.22 30.85 -10.80
N THR A 345 -17.75 30.58 -9.60
CA THR A 345 -17.38 31.27 -8.36
C THR A 345 -16.81 30.36 -7.27
N GLU A 346 -17.12 29.08 -7.28
CA GLU A 346 -16.69 28.09 -6.28
C GLU A 346 -16.62 26.68 -6.87
N SER A 347 -16.31 25.67 -6.05
CA SER A 347 -16.44 24.26 -6.44
C SER A 347 -17.75 23.67 -5.90
N GLY A 348 -18.30 22.68 -6.60
CA GLY A 348 -19.48 21.95 -6.16
C GLY A 348 -19.34 20.44 -6.36
N PHE A 349 -20.20 19.67 -5.71
CA PHE A 349 -20.17 18.21 -5.71
C PHE A 349 -21.37 17.62 -6.45
N ILE A 350 -21.10 16.79 -7.45
CA ILE A 350 -22.10 16.01 -8.19
C ILE A 350 -21.94 14.54 -7.83
N SER A 351 -23.06 13.82 -7.69
CA SER A 351 -22.99 12.40 -7.36
C SER A 351 -22.36 11.58 -8.49
N ALA A 352 -21.47 10.65 -8.12
CA ALA A 352 -20.78 9.73 -9.01
C ALA A 352 -21.70 8.87 -9.87
N THR A 353 -22.97 8.70 -9.47
CA THR A 353 -23.98 7.96 -10.22
C THR A 353 -24.40 8.64 -11.52
N TYR A 354 -24.22 9.97 -11.61
CA TYR A 354 -24.75 10.79 -12.71
C TYR A 354 -23.65 11.45 -13.54
N VAL A 355 -22.41 10.96 -13.49
CA VAL A 355 -21.30 11.60 -14.18
C VAL A 355 -20.33 10.61 -14.78
N GLU A 356 -19.75 11.03 -15.91
CA GLU A 356 -18.69 10.34 -16.62
C GLU A 356 -17.49 11.29 -16.74
N VAL A 357 -16.28 10.82 -16.42
CA VAL A 357 -15.07 11.65 -16.48
C VAL A 357 -14.21 11.23 -17.66
N ARG A 358 -13.80 12.21 -18.46
CA ARG A 358 -12.95 12.02 -19.65
C ARG A 358 -11.91 13.13 -19.75
N GLU A 359 -10.87 12.90 -20.55
CA GLU A 359 -9.90 13.95 -20.90
C GLU A 359 -10.52 14.90 -21.94
N GLU A 360 -10.31 16.20 -21.78
CA GLU A 360 -10.65 17.21 -22.77
C GLU A 360 -9.70 17.04 -23.96
N ILE A 361 -10.23 16.55 -25.08
CA ILE A 361 -9.48 16.44 -26.34
C ILE A 361 -9.52 17.83 -26.96
N ASN A 362 -8.39 18.55 -26.92
CA ASN A 362 -8.23 19.77 -27.69
C ASN A 362 -8.12 19.38 -29.18
N GLU A 363 -9.13 19.71 -29.99
CA GLU A 363 -9.06 19.63 -31.46
C GLU A 363 -8.14 20.69 -32.06
#